data_AF-A0A0N4VCZ8-F1
#
_entry.id   AF-A0A0N4VCZ8-F1
#
_cell.length_a   1.000
_cell.length_b   1.000
_cell.length_c   1.000
_cell.angle_alpha   90.00
_cell.angle_beta   90.00
_cell.angle_gamma   90.00
#
_symmetry.space_group_name_H-M   'P 1'
#
loop_
_entity.id
_entity.type
_entity.pdbx_description
1 polymer ?
#
loop_
_entity_poly.entity_id
_entity_poly.type
_entity_poly.pdbx_seq_one_letter_code
_entity_poly.pdbx_strand_id
1 'polypeptide(L)'
;MMYLEEHREVGDGPSKAEMLSQAHAEYSEHAMEDVKLARSLRDMGQDLISCHDVELAGSLLPKCDELERMADALTGALERRAQVLKLSKGMHEQILNVSKRFIV
;
A
#
# COMPACT_ATOMS: atom_id res chain seq x y z
N MET A 1 6.30 14.02 -4.01
CA MET A 1 4.99 13.34 -4.17
C MET A 1 4.76 13.07 -5.65
N MET A 2 5.58 12.20 -6.26
CA MET A 2 5.61 11.98 -7.72
C MET A 2 5.57 10.47 -8.09
N TYR A 3 6.03 9.58 -7.20
CA TYR A 3 6.09 8.13 -7.44
C TYR A 3 4.72 7.40 -7.45
N LEU A 4 3.66 7.99 -6.90
CA LEU A 4 2.33 7.37 -6.85
C LEU A 4 1.51 7.59 -8.14
N GLU A 5 1.87 8.55 -8.99
CA GLU A 5 1.13 8.81 -10.24
C GLU A 5 1.50 7.82 -11.36
N GLU A 6 2.73 7.30 -11.38
CA GLU A 6 3.19 6.30 -12.36
C GLU A 6 2.50 4.93 -12.19
N HIS A 7 1.77 4.68 -11.09
CA HIS A 7 1.10 3.40 -10.82
C HIS A 7 -0.42 3.45 -10.97
N ARG A 8 -0.93 4.34 -11.84
CA ARG A 8 -2.36 4.36 -12.20
C ARG A 8 -2.75 3.35 -13.28
N GLU A 9 -1.79 2.73 -13.98
CA GLU A 9 -2.10 1.73 -15.01
C GLU A 9 -2.86 0.54 -14.39
N VAL A 10 -3.94 0.09 -15.04
CA VAL A 10 -4.73 -1.07 -14.60
C VAL A 10 -4.65 -2.26 -15.58
N GLY A 11 -3.91 -2.10 -16.67
CA GLY A 11 -3.77 -3.07 -17.76
C GLY A 11 -4.91 -2.97 -18.78
N ASP A 12 -4.61 -3.41 -20.01
CA ASP A 12 -5.51 -3.41 -21.18
C ASP A 12 -6.09 -4.80 -21.50
N GLY A 13 -5.76 -5.81 -20.70
CA GLY A 13 -6.29 -7.16 -20.80
C GLY A 13 -5.92 -8.03 -19.59
N PRO A 14 -6.41 -9.28 -19.53
CA PRO A 14 -6.25 -10.14 -18.35
C PRO A 14 -4.78 -10.39 -18.00
N SER A 15 -3.93 -10.61 -19.02
CA SER A 15 -2.50 -10.87 -18.83
C SER A 15 -1.75 -9.67 -18.26
N LYS A 16 -2.00 -8.46 -18.79
CA LYS A 16 -1.34 -7.25 -18.29
C LYS A 16 -1.82 -6.87 -16.88
N ALA A 17 -3.12 -7.01 -16.60
CA ALA A 17 -3.67 -6.80 -15.27
C ALA A 17 -3.08 -7.79 -14.23
N GLU A 18 -2.86 -9.06 -14.62
CA GLU A 18 -2.20 -10.05 -13.79
C GLU A 18 -0.73 -9.68 -13.51
N MET A 19 0.05 -9.32 -14.54
CA MET A 19 1.44 -8.90 -14.35
C MET A 19 1.55 -7.69 -13.42
N LEU A 20 0.66 -6.70 -13.57
CA LEU A 20 0.60 -5.54 -12.68
C LEU A 20 0.23 -5.93 -11.25
N SER A 21 -0.65 -6.92 -11.06
CA SER A 21 -1.01 -7.45 -9.73
C SER A 21 0.18 -8.16 -9.07
N GLN A 22 0.96 -8.92 -9.83
CA GLN A 22 2.16 -9.60 -9.33
C GLN A 22 3.26 -8.60 -8.95
N ALA A 23 3.56 -7.65 -9.83
CA ALA A 23 4.52 -6.58 -9.55
C ALA A 23 4.10 -5.74 -8.33
N HIS A 24 2.80 -5.47 -8.16
CA HIS A 24 2.28 -4.78 -6.98
C HIS A 24 2.43 -5.61 -5.71
N ALA A 25 2.25 -6.94 -5.77
CA ALA A 25 2.43 -7.82 -4.62
C ALA A 25 3.90 -7.83 -4.16
N GLU A 26 4.84 -7.95 -5.10
CA GLU A 26 6.28 -7.86 -4.82
C GLU A 26 6.66 -6.50 -4.23
N TYR A 27 6.20 -5.41 -4.83
CA TYR A 27 6.43 -4.06 -4.29
C TYR A 27 5.83 -3.90 -2.88
N SER A 28 4.62 -4.41 -2.66
CA SER A 28 3.94 -4.31 -1.36
C SER A 28 4.69 -5.06 -0.27
N GLU A 29 5.29 -6.21 -0.57
CA GLU A 29 6.09 -6.96 0.40
C GLU A 29 7.26 -6.13 0.91
N HIS A 30 8.01 -5.50 -0.01
CA HIS A 30 9.14 -4.63 0.33
C HIS A 30 8.68 -3.36 1.05
N ALA A 31 7.64 -2.68 0.56
CA ALA A 31 7.12 -1.47 1.18
C ALA A 31 6.55 -1.71 2.59
N MET A 32 6.07 -2.93 2.88
CA MET A 32 5.62 -3.31 4.22
C MET A 32 6.78 -3.51 5.20
N GLU A 33 8.04 -3.62 4.75
CA GLU A 33 9.20 -3.57 5.64
C GLU A 33 9.39 -2.16 6.23
N ASP A 34 9.24 -1.12 5.41
CA ASP A 34 9.29 0.27 5.88
C ASP A 34 8.16 0.58 6.88
N VAL A 35 6.96 0.04 6.66
CA VAL A 35 5.84 0.14 7.60
C VAL A 35 6.19 -0.50 8.95
N LYS A 36 6.81 -1.69 8.94
CA LYS A 36 7.26 -2.36 10.17
C LYS A 36 8.31 -1.54 10.89
N LEU A 37 9.31 -1.03 10.17
CA LEU A 37 10.37 -0.19 10.74
C LEU A 37 9.80 1.10 11.34
N ALA A 38 8.87 1.76 10.65
CA ALA A 38 8.22 2.97 11.15
C ALA A 38 7.44 2.70 12.45
N ARG A 39 6.70 1.59 12.53
CA ARG A 39 5.97 1.19 13.74
C ARG A 39 6.91 0.81 14.88
N SER A 40 7.98 0.06 14.61
CA SER A 40 8.99 -0.24 15.63
C SER A 40 9.69 1.03 16.15
N LEU A 41 9.96 2.00 15.27
CA LEU A 41 10.53 3.29 15.69
C LEU A 41 9.55 4.11 16.53
N ARG A 42 8.26 4.10 16.18
CA ARG A 42 7.19 4.69 16.98
C ARG A 42 7.16 4.06 18.37
N ASP A 43 7.15 2.73 18.45
CA ASP A 43 7.09 1.98 19.72
C ASP A 43 8.28 2.32 20.62
N MET A 44 9.51 2.33 20.07
CA MET A 44 10.70 2.79 20.80
C MET A 44 10.57 4.24 21.29
N GLY A 45 10.00 5.12 20.48
CA GLY A 45 9.72 6.49 20.88
C GLY A 45 8.72 6.58 22.04
N GLN A 46 7.68 5.74 22.03
CA GLN A 46 6.67 5.68 23.08
C GLN A 46 7.23 5.12 24.39
N ASP A 47 8.13 4.14 24.32
CA ASP A 47 8.85 3.61 25.47
C ASP A 47 9.76 4.68 26.10
N LEU A 48 10.48 5.45 25.27
CA LEU A 48 11.32 6.56 25.73
C LEU A 48 10.49 7.67 26.40
N ILE A 49 9.34 8.03 25.84
CA ILE A 49 8.40 8.98 26.44
C ILE A 49 7.93 8.48 27.81
N SER A 50 7.65 7.18 27.93
CA SER A 50 7.16 6.57 29.17
C SER A 50 8.23 6.49 30.27
N CYS A 51 9.51 6.54 29.91
CA CYS A 51 10.65 6.45 30.84
C CYS A 51 11.29 7.79 31.22
N HIS A 52 10.95 8.91 30.55
CA HIS A 52 11.66 10.18 30.65
C HIS A 52 10.76 11.39 30.92
N ASP A 53 11.40 12.54 31.21
CA ASP A 53 10.77 13.79 31.64
C ASP A 53 9.93 14.48 30.54
N VAL A 54 9.03 15.38 30.96
CA VAL A 54 7.95 15.99 30.16
C VAL A 54 8.46 16.76 28.92
N GLU A 55 9.68 17.30 28.96
CA GLU A 55 10.26 18.05 27.83
C GLU A 55 10.54 17.16 26.60
N LEU A 56 10.92 15.90 26.80
CA LEU A 56 11.19 14.98 25.69
C LEU A 56 9.89 14.59 24.96
N ALA A 57 8.81 14.49 25.72
CA ALA A 57 7.48 14.15 25.21
C ALA A 57 6.96 15.20 24.21
N GLY A 58 7.23 16.49 24.45
CA GLY A 58 6.80 17.57 23.56
C GLY A 58 7.36 17.49 22.13
N SER A 59 8.50 16.84 21.94
CA SER A 59 9.12 16.63 20.63
C SER A 59 8.85 15.25 20.03
N LEU A 60 8.81 14.20 20.87
CA LEU A 60 8.68 12.82 20.41
C LEU A 60 7.24 12.43 20.10
N LEU A 61 6.24 12.86 20.89
CA LEU A 61 4.83 12.55 20.64
C LEU A 61 4.38 12.88 19.21
N PRO A 62 4.58 14.11 18.68
CA PRO A 62 4.15 14.41 17.33
C PRO A 62 4.90 13.60 16.25
N LYS A 63 6.12 13.13 16.52
CA LYS A 63 6.88 12.28 15.59
C LYS A 63 6.34 10.84 15.60
N CYS A 64 5.99 10.33 16.77
CA CYS A 64 5.36 9.02 16.93
C CYS A 64 3.98 9.00 16.22
N ASP A 65 3.17 10.05 16.41
CA ASP A 65 1.88 10.20 15.72
C ASP A 65 2.05 10.28 14.20
N GLU A 66 3.06 11.00 13.73
CA GLU A 66 3.38 11.11 12.31
C GLU A 66 3.80 9.75 11.71
N LEU A 67 4.64 8.98 12.40
CA LEU A 67 5.07 7.65 11.97
C LEU A 67 3.88 6.70 11.82
N GLU A 68 2.96 6.69 12.78
CA GLU A 68 1.74 5.87 12.71
C GLU A 68 0.85 6.32 11.53
N ARG A 69 0.64 7.64 11.39
CA ARG A 69 -0.17 8.17 10.29
C ARG A 69 0.41 7.83 8.92
N MET A 70 1.73 7.92 8.75
CA MET A 70 2.41 7.56 7.50
C MET A 70 2.33 6.06 7.22
N ALA A 71 2.52 5.23 8.25
CA ALA A 71 2.38 3.78 8.16
C ALA A 71 0.98 3.39 7.69
N ASP A 72 -0.07 3.93 8.31
CA ASP A 72 -1.46 3.67 7.95
C ASP A 72 -1.80 4.18 6.53
N ALA A 73 -1.30 5.36 6.16
CA ALA A 73 -1.50 5.92 4.84
C ALA A 73 -0.89 5.02 3.74
N LEU A 74 0.32 4.51 3.98
CA LEU A 74 1.01 3.62 3.04
C LEU A 74 0.31 2.26 2.97
N THR A 75 0.01 1.62 4.10
CA THR A 75 -0.73 0.36 4.13
C THR A 75 -2.06 0.49 3.39
N GLY A 76 -2.85 1.52 3.69
CA GLY A 76 -4.12 1.76 3.00
C GLY A 76 -3.95 2.04 1.50
N ALA A 77 -2.87 2.70 1.08
CA ALA A 77 -2.60 2.93 -0.34
C ALA A 77 -2.28 1.62 -1.09
N LEU A 78 -1.46 0.75 -0.48
CA LEU A 78 -1.12 -0.57 -1.02
C LEU A 78 -2.37 -1.46 -1.16
N GLU A 79 -3.22 -1.49 -0.13
CA GLU A 79 -4.48 -2.25 -0.13
C GLU A 79 -5.45 -1.76 -1.21
N ARG A 80 -5.67 -0.44 -1.31
CA ARG A 80 -6.53 0.14 -2.35
C ARG A 80 -6.02 -0.20 -3.75
N ARG A 81 -4.70 -0.15 -3.96
CA ARG A 81 -4.11 -0.50 -5.25
C ARG A 81 -4.29 -1.97 -5.60
N ALA A 82 -4.11 -2.87 -4.63
CA ALA A 82 -4.37 -4.30 -4.80
C ALA A 82 -5.84 -4.57 -5.18
N GLN A 83 -6.79 -3.87 -4.53
CA GLN A 83 -8.21 -3.98 -4.84
C GLN A 83 -8.53 -3.51 -6.27
N VAL A 84 -7.97 -2.37 -6.69
CA VAL A 84 -8.15 -1.85 -8.06
C VAL A 84 -7.63 -2.84 -9.11
N LEU A 85 -6.45 -3.43 -8.90
CA LEU A 85 -5.88 -4.41 -9.83
C LEU A 85 -6.71 -5.70 -9.89
N LYS A 86 -7.19 -6.19 -8.75
CA LYS A 86 -8.10 -7.33 -8.68
C LYS A 86 -9.39 -7.09 -9.45
N LEU A 87 -9.99 -5.90 -9.29
CA LEU A 87 -11.18 -5.51 -10.03
C LEU A 87 -10.90 -5.43 -11.54
N SER A 88 -9.79 -4.81 -11.93
CA SER A 88 -9.38 -4.70 -13.34
C SER A 88 -9.25 -6.07 -14.01
N LYS A 89 -8.53 -7.00 -13.37
CA LYS A 89 -8.39 -8.38 -13.87
C LYS A 89 -9.76 -9.04 -14.07
N GLY A 90 -10.62 -8.98 -13.05
CA GLY A 90 -11.96 -9.57 -13.11
C GLY A 90 -12.82 -8.98 -14.24
N MET A 91 -12.74 -7.67 -14.48
CA MET A 91 -13.44 -7.03 -15.59
C MET A 91 -12.93 -7.53 -16.94
N HIS A 92 -11.61 -7.57 -17.13
CA HIS A 92 -10.99 -8.06 -18.37
C HIS A 92 -11.33 -9.52 -18.66
N GLU A 93 -11.36 -10.38 -17.63
CA GLU A 93 -11.77 -11.78 -17.77
C GLU A 93 -13.25 -11.92 -18.17
N GLN A 94 -14.14 -11.11 -17.58
CA GLN A 94 -15.56 -11.10 -17.93
C GLN A 94 -15.78 -10.67 -19.38
N ILE A 95 -15.12 -9.59 -19.82
CA ILE A 95 -15.18 -9.12 -21.21
C ILE A 95 -14.72 -10.22 -22.16
N LEU A 96 -13.57 -10.85 -21.89
CA LEU A 96 -13.04 -11.93 -22.72
C LEU A 96 -14.01 -13.11 -22.81
N ASN A 97 -14.62 -13.51 -21.69
CA ASN A 97 -15.56 -14.63 -21.66
C ASN A 97 -16.87 -14.32 -22.42
N VAL A 98 -17.36 -13.10 -22.34
CA VAL A 98 -18.54 -12.65 -23.09
C VAL A 98 -18.22 -12.61 -24.59
N SER A 99 -17.08 -12.03 -24.99
CA SER A 99 -16.66 -11.99 -26.40
C SER A 99 -16.52 -13.38 -27.01
N LYS A 100 -15.98 -14.35 -26.27
CA LYS A 100 -15.91 -15.75 -26.71
C LYS A 100 -17.28 -16.38 -26.97
N ARG A 101 -18.31 -15.99 -26.22
CA ARG A 101 -19.68 -16.51 -26.39
C ARG A 101 -20.42 -15.92 -27.59
N PHE A 102 -20.02 -14.74 -28.07
CA PHE A 102 -20.64 -14.10 -29.24
C PHE A 102 -20.01 -14.50 -30.57
N ILE A 103 -18.86 -15.19 -30.55
CA ILE A 103 -18.12 -15.63 -31.75
C ILE A 103 -18.37 -17.12 -32.07
N VAL A 104 -19.19 -17.81 -31.27
CA VAL A 104 -19.68 -19.17 -31.50
C VAL A 104 -21.15 -19.10 -31.88
#